data_AF-A0A7C5F612-F1
#
_entry.id   AF-A0A7C5F612-F1
#
_cell.length_a   1.000
_cell.length_b   1.000
_cell.length_c   1.000
_cell.angle_alpha   90.00
_cell.angle_beta   90.00
_cell.angle_gamma   90.00
#
_symmetry.space_group_name_H-M   'P 1'
#
loop_
_entity.id
_entity.type
_entity.pdbx_description
1 polymer ?
#
loop_
_entity_poly.entity_id
_entity_poly.type
_entity_poly.pdbx_seq_one_letter_code
_entity_poly.pdbx_strand_id
1 'polypeptide(L)'
;MRYWPTLLLFVILAGLGSYLYLVELPAEQRQEKQESTQKQILPFPETAITGLSITTAQGPIELKLTEPGKWSIVAPLQTDADNREVQALIRALVTGVVTRTVEEQATQLAPFGLEQPVTTLTITAGTQQETISIGDSGPLSNTLYVLRASDRRVLLTNLAPKDFINKSLMTFRRKELLRFVQNDVERVRLTYPTTAIVIYNMTKDKPRPTWKIRYPIEAEADQNEVRSLMFRLEDLKALGIIDPGPERDAVAKTLTTPKVKVTLHTAAGDQSVRLYQPNPQSGEAIAETTADAPLYYINPALIKDLTKDLFNLQDKRLLGLDYTDIVMLSVKTRDQQYVLINQTGEWVLEDLPTEKVSQEAADLFVSRVANLPAEERVMKQSAPLAPYGLLAPAAEFVATGKDGKTIGKLTLGNKAGNLLYATGQRLQGVFQVRPDLLTQIPSKADLLAKTQDKAGTSH
;
A
#
# COMPACT_ATOMS: atom_id res chain seq x y z
N MET A 1 -46.35 8.00 61.98
CA MET A 1 -46.02 8.22 60.55
C MET A 1 -46.42 7.00 59.75
N ARG A 2 -47.18 7.19 58.67
CA ARG A 2 -47.96 6.17 57.97
C ARG A 2 -47.12 5.61 56.79
N TYR A 3 -46.18 4.70 57.08
CA TYR A 3 -45.27 4.09 56.06
C TYR A 3 -45.87 2.86 55.35
N TRP A 4 -47.05 2.43 55.78
CA TRP A 4 -47.79 1.35 55.12
C TRP A 4 -48.08 1.63 53.62
N PRO A 5 -48.51 2.83 53.18
CA PRO A 5 -48.65 3.14 51.76
C PRO A 5 -47.34 3.07 50.97
N THR A 6 -46.20 3.43 51.55
CA THR A 6 -44.88 3.33 50.88
C THR A 6 -44.41 1.88 50.73
N LEU A 7 -44.72 1.02 51.70
CA LEU A 7 -44.42 -0.41 51.63
C LEU A 7 -45.29 -1.11 50.58
N LEU A 8 -46.56 -0.73 50.51
CA LEU A 8 -47.50 -1.23 49.50
C LEU A 8 -47.09 -0.79 48.09
N LEU A 9 -46.68 0.48 47.92
CA LEU A 9 -46.10 0.97 46.66
C LEU A 9 -44.81 0.22 46.27
N PHE A 10 -43.95 -0.11 47.23
CA PHE A 10 -42.72 -0.87 46.95
C PHE A 10 -43.03 -2.30 46.48
N VAL A 11 -44.01 -2.97 47.09
CA VAL A 11 -44.44 -4.31 46.65
C VAL A 11 -45.06 -4.26 45.25
N ILE A 12 -45.86 -3.23 44.95
CA ILE A 12 -46.39 -3.01 43.59
C ILE A 12 -45.26 -2.76 42.60
N LEU A 13 -44.29 -1.91 42.94
CA LEU A 13 -43.14 -1.61 42.09
C LEU A 13 -42.28 -2.86 41.84
N ALA A 14 -42.02 -3.66 42.88
CA ALA A 14 -41.29 -4.91 42.76
C ALA A 14 -42.06 -5.95 41.94
N GLY A 15 -43.40 -6.01 42.09
CA GLY A 15 -44.28 -6.85 41.28
C GLY A 15 -44.27 -6.44 39.80
N LEU A 16 -44.37 -5.15 39.51
CA LEU A 16 -44.28 -4.60 38.15
C LEU A 16 -42.89 -4.82 37.55
N GLY A 17 -41.82 -4.57 38.31
CA GLY A 17 -40.45 -4.83 37.88
C GLY A 17 -40.19 -6.31 37.58
N SER A 18 -40.72 -7.20 38.41
CA SER A 18 -40.64 -8.66 38.19
C SER A 18 -41.44 -9.10 36.96
N TYR A 19 -42.63 -8.54 36.74
CA TYR A 19 -43.43 -8.80 35.54
C TYR A 19 -42.73 -8.34 34.26
N LEU A 20 -42.21 -7.11 34.25
CA LEU A 20 -41.45 -6.58 33.10
C LEU A 20 -40.20 -7.43 32.80
N TYR A 21 -39.49 -7.89 33.83
CA TYR A 21 -38.28 -8.70 33.67
C TYR A 21 -38.55 -10.15 33.22
N LEU A 22 -39.60 -10.79 33.75
CA LEU A 22 -39.88 -12.21 33.49
C LEU A 22 -40.78 -12.45 32.28
N VAL A 23 -41.61 -11.47 31.88
CA VAL A 23 -42.61 -11.63 30.82
C VAL A 23 -42.36 -10.70 29.64
N GLU A 24 -42.30 -9.39 29.87
CA GLU A 24 -42.23 -8.38 28.80
C GLU A 24 -40.89 -8.42 28.06
N LEU A 25 -39.77 -8.34 28.80
CA LEU A 25 -38.41 -8.35 28.24
C LEU A 25 -38.13 -9.61 27.39
N PRO A 26 -38.43 -10.84 27.85
CA PRO A 26 -38.27 -12.04 27.01
C PRO A 26 -39.24 -12.09 25.84
N ALA A 27 -40.44 -11.51 25.94
CA ALA A 27 -41.41 -11.46 24.85
C ALA A 27 -40.98 -10.50 23.74
N GLU A 28 -40.54 -9.28 24.10
CA GLU A 28 -39.96 -8.31 23.15
C GLU A 28 -38.72 -8.90 22.48
N GLN A 29 -37.79 -9.51 23.24
CA GLN A 29 -36.61 -10.17 22.66
C GLN A 29 -36.97 -11.30 21.70
N ARG A 30 -38.04 -12.06 21.97
CA ARG A 30 -38.53 -13.11 21.05
C ARG A 30 -39.14 -12.50 19.79
N GLN A 31 -39.90 -11.41 19.92
CA GLN A 31 -40.49 -10.71 18.79
C GLN A 31 -39.41 -10.07 17.91
N GLU A 32 -38.45 -9.34 18.50
CA GLU A 32 -37.31 -8.77 17.80
C GLU A 32 -36.49 -9.84 17.08
N LYS A 33 -36.24 -10.98 17.74
CA LYS A 33 -35.53 -12.11 17.13
C LYS A 33 -36.32 -12.77 16.01
N GLN A 34 -37.64 -12.87 16.12
CA GLN A 34 -38.49 -13.38 15.04
C GLN A 34 -38.53 -12.42 13.86
N GLU A 35 -38.71 -11.12 14.10
CA GLU A 35 -38.65 -10.10 13.05
C GLU A 35 -37.28 -10.07 12.36
N SER A 36 -36.19 -10.15 13.13
CA SER A 36 -34.83 -10.17 12.57
C SER A 36 -34.61 -11.41 11.71
N THR A 37 -35.12 -12.58 12.16
CA THR A 37 -35.00 -13.83 11.40
C THR A 37 -35.83 -13.80 10.11
N GLN A 38 -37.01 -13.18 10.12
CA GLN A 38 -37.82 -13.01 8.91
C GLN A 38 -37.19 -12.05 7.91
N LYS A 39 -36.45 -11.05 8.40
CA LYS A 39 -35.71 -10.08 7.60
C LYS A 39 -34.42 -10.67 7.01
N GLN A 40 -33.95 -11.83 7.47
CA GLN A 40 -32.73 -12.46 6.96
C GLN A 40 -32.97 -13.31 5.73
N ILE A 41 -32.03 -13.26 4.78
CA ILE A 41 -32.03 -14.08 3.58
C ILE A 41 -31.59 -15.51 3.92
N LEU A 42 -30.48 -15.64 4.66
CA LEU A 42 -29.89 -16.93 5.06
C LEU A 42 -30.34 -17.35 6.47
N PRO A 43 -30.55 -18.66 6.71
CA PRO A 43 -31.00 -19.18 8.00
C PRO A 43 -29.86 -19.42 9.02
N PHE A 44 -28.60 -19.13 8.65
CA PHE A 44 -27.41 -19.38 9.47
C PHE A 44 -26.44 -18.19 9.45
N PRO A 45 -25.58 -18.05 10.48
CA PRO A 45 -24.62 -16.95 10.55
C PRO A 45 -23.42 -17.14 9.59
N GLU A 46 -22.72 -16.04 9.31
CA GLU A 46 -21.49 -15.99 8.50
C GLU A 46 -20.45 -17.04 8.93
N THR A 47 -20.26 -17.21 10.23
CA THR A 47 -19.24 -18.11 10.82
C THR A 47 -19.49 -19.59 10.55
N ALA A 48 -20.72 -19.96 10.18
CA ALA A 48 -21.07 -21.34 9.87
C ALA A 48 -20.77 -21.71 8.41
N ILE A 49 -20.53 -20.73 7.53
CA ILE A 49 -20.39 -20.94 6.08
C ILE A 49 -19.03 -21.57 5.76
N THR A 50 -19.06 -22.73 5.12
CA THR A 50 -17.89 -23.53 4.75
C THR A 50 -17.76 -23.77 3.24
N GLY A 51 -18.81 -23.51 2.46
CA GLY A 51 -18.81 -23.71 1.02
C GLY A 51 -19.76 -22.76 0.28
N LEU A 52 -19.40 -22.42 -0.96
CA LEU A 52 -20.23 -21.68 -1.89
C LEU A 52 -20.16 -22.33 -3.27
N SER A 53 -21.29 -22.60 -3.90
CA SER A 53 -21.37 -22.93 -5.32
C SER A 53 -22.14 -21.81 -6.02
N ILE A 54 -21.52 -21.22 -7.03
CA ILE A 54 -22.00 -20.05 -7.75
C ILE A 54 -22.18 -20.45 -9.20
N THR A 55 -23.39 -20.33 -9.73
CA THR A 55 -23.66 -20.56 -11.15
C THR A 55 -24.13 -19.27 -11.78
N THR A 56 -23.40 -18.78 -12.78
CA THR A 56 -23.75 -17.58 -13.58
C THR A 56 -23.72 -17.93 -15.06
N ALA A 57 -24.06 -16.96 -15.92
CA ALA A 57 -23.89 -17.08 -17.38
C ALA A 57 -22.42 -17.34 -17.80
N GLN A 58 -21.44 -17.05 -16.94
CA GLN A 58 -20.01 -17.29 -17.19
C GLN A 58 -19.56 -18.72 -16.81
N GLY A 59 -20.43 -19.51 -16.19
CA GLY A 59 -20.17 -20.88 -15.77
C GLY A 59 -20.23 -21.11 -14.25
N PRO A 60 -20.11 -22.37 -13.82
CA PRO A 60 -20.13 -22.74 -12.40
C PRO A 60 -18.77 -22.50 -11.73
N ILE A 61 -18.80 -22.09 -10.47
CA ILE A 61 -17.63 -21.85 -9.62
C ILE A 61 -17.93 -22.48 -8.26
N GLU A 62 -17.04 -23.34 -7.79
CA GLU A 62 -17.14 -23.92 -6.45
C GLU A 62 -16.00 -23.41 -5.58
N LEU A 63 -16.35 -22.89 -4.41
CA LEU A 63 -15.46 -22.34 -3.39
C LEU A 63 -15.63 -23.14 -2.10
N LYS A 64 -14.51 -23.49 -1.46
CA LYS A 64 -14.50 -24.16 -0.16
C LYS A 64 -13.55 -23.47 0.80
N LEU A 65 -13.96 -23.40 2.06
CA LEU A 65 -13.11 -22.97 3.15
C LEU A 65 -12.13 -24.10 3.47
N THR A 66 -10.84 -23.90 3.18
CA THR A 66 -9.81 -24.92 3.39
C THR A 66 -9.15 -24.80 4.76
N GLU A 67 -8.98 -23.58 5.25
CA GLU A 67 -8.47 -23.23 6.58
C GLU A 67 -9.28 -22.03 7.10
N PRO A 68 -9.28 -21.74 8.41
CA PRO A 68 -9.95 -20.55 8.94
C PRO A 68 -9.52 -19.27 8.18
N GLY A 69 -10.48 -18.63 7.49
CA GLY A 69 -10.25 -17.42 6.70
C GLY A 69 -9.63 -17.62 5.32
N LYS A 70 -9.36 -18.85 4.88
CA LYS A 70 -8.74 -19.15 3.59
C LYS A 70 -9.68 -19.96 2.70
N TRP A 71 -10.11 -19.31 1.62
CA TRP A 71 -10.96 -19.89 0.60
C TRP A 71 -10.15 -20.35 -0.61
N SER A 72 -10.55 -21.48 -1.17
CA SER A 72 -9.99 -22.03 -2.40
C SER A 72 -11.11 -22.32 -3.39
N ILE A 73 -10.83 -22.11 -4.67
CA ILE A 73 -11.66 -22.55 -5.78
C ILE A 73 -11.33 -24.01 -6.04
N VAL A 74 -12.35 -24.87 -6.08
CA VAL A 74 -12.21 -26.31 -6.33
C VAL A 74 -12.74 -26.73 -7.70
N ALA A 75 -13.62 -25.93 -8.30
CA ALA A 75 -14.10 -26.09 -9.67
C ALA A 75 -14.33 -24.71 -10.33
N PRO A 76 -14.06 -24.55 -11.65
CA PRO A 76 -13.70 -25.60 -12.61
C PRO A 76 -12.22 -26.02 -12.56
N LEU A 77 -11.39 -25.29 -11.81
CA LEU A 77 -9.98 -25.61 -11.60
C LEU A 77 -9.61 -25.38 -10.13
N GLN A 78 -8.60 -26.11 -9.65
CA GLN A 78 -8.12 -25.97 -8.27
C GLN A 78 -7.13 -24.80 -8.16
N THR A 79 -7.52 -23.73 -7.46
CA THR A 79 -6.66 -22.56 -7.24
C THR A 79 -7.09 -21.78 -6.00
N ASP A 80 -6.25 -20.85 -5.56
CA ASP A 80 -6.57 -19.99 -4.44
C ASP A 80 -7.61 -18.93 -4.82
N ALA A 81 -8.57 -18.67 -3.94
CA ALA A 81 -9.52 -17.58 -4.11
C ALA A 81 -8.94 -16.23 -3.64
N ASP A 82 -9.47 -15.13 -4.17
CA ASP A 82 -9.37 -13.81 -3.53
C ASP A 82 -10.33 -13.80 -2.34
N ASN A 83 -9.77 -14.01 -1.15
CA ASN A 83 -10.52 -14.04 0.10
C ASN A 83 -11.35 -12.76 0.31
N ARG A 84 -10.91 -11.59 -0.19
CA ARG A 84 -11.67 -10.34 -0.01
C ARG A 84 -12.96 -10.37 -0.82
N GLU A 85 -12.89 -10.87 -2.06
CA GLU A 85 -14.06 -10.99 -2.94
C GLU A 85 -15.05 -12.03 -2.42
N VAL A 86 -14.55 -13.16 -1.92
CA VAL A 86 -15.39 -14.19 -1.30
C VAL A 86 -16.07 -13.66 -0.04
N GLN A 87 -15.32 -12.98 0.84
CA GLN A 87 -15.89 -12.39 2.06
C GLN A 87 -16.84 -11.24 1.78
N ALA A 88 -16.60 -10.45 0.74
CA ALA A 88 -17.53 -9.41 0.30
C ALA A 88 -18.87 -10.03 -0.14
N LEU A 89 -18.85 -11.12 -0.91
CA LEU A 89 -20.05 -11.85 -1.31
C LEU A 89 -20.79 -12.43 -0.09
N ILE A 90 -20.08 -13.12 0.81
CA ILE A 90 -20.69 -13.68 2.03
C ILE A 90 -21.34 -12.59 2.87
N ARG A 91 -20.63 -11.48 3.07
CA ARG A 91 -21.16 -10.33 3.81
C ARG A 91 -22.40 -9.75 3.16
N ALA A 92 -22.42 -9.61 1.84
CA ALA A 92 -23.60 -9.13 1.11
C ALA A 92 -24.81 -10.05 1.35
N LEU A 93 -24.61 -11.37 1.41
CA LEU A 93 -25.67 -12.33 1.70
C LEU A 93 -26.17 -12.28 3.14
N VAL A 94 -25.25 -12.16 4.11
CA VAL A 94 -25.57 -12.17 5.55
C VAL A 94 -26.20 -10.85 6.01
N THR A 95 -25.72 -9.73 5.47
CA THR A 95 -26.26 -8.39 5.78
C THR A 95 -27.44 -8.00 4.90
N GLY A 96 -27.70 -8.77 3.84
CA GLY A 96 -28.85 -8.62 2.98
C GLY A 96 -30.15 -8.82 3.74
N VAL A 97 -31.10 -7.93 3.49
CA VAL A 97 -32.39 -7.87 4.17
C VAL A 97 -33.52 -8.13 3.18
N VAL A 98 -34.45 -8.98 3.58
CA VAL A 98 -35.75 -9.15 2.96
C VAL A 98 -36.58 -7.90 3.26
N THR A 99 -36.79 -7.07 2.24
CA THR A 99 -37.60 -5.86 2.34
C THR A 99 -39.09 -6.18 2.28
N ARG A 100 -39.46 -7.21 1.50
CA ARG A 100 -40.83 -7.64 1.30
C ARG A 100 -40.87 -9.08 0.80
N THR A 101 -41.76 -9.89 1.36
CA THR A 101 -42.16 -11.15 0.72
C THR A 101 -43.15 -10.84 -0.40
N VAL A 102 -42.81 -11.26 -1.62
CA VAL A 102 -43.62 -11.02 -2.82
C VAL A 102 -44.61 -12.17 -3.01
N GLU A 103 -44.13 -13.41 -2.87
CA GLU A 103 -44.95 -14.62 -2.87
C GLU A 103 -44.49 -15.57 -1.76
N GLU A 104 -45.43 -16.03 -0.90
CA GLU A 104 -45.19 -17.03 0.16
C GLU A 104 -45.07 -18.46 -0.40
N GLN A 105 -45.58 -18.71 -1.60
CA GLN A 105 -45.48 -19.96 -2.34
C GLN A 105 -45.32 -19.61 -3.82
N ALA A 106 -44.10 -19.71 -4.35
CA ALA A 106 -43.82 -19.27 -5.71
C ALA A 106 -44.58 -20.12 -6.75
N THR A 107 -45.51 -19.49 -7.47
CA THR A 107 -46.27 -20.14 -8.57
C THR A 107 -45.86 -19.61 -9.94
N GLN A 108 -45.42 -18.35 -10.03
CA GLN A 108 -44.98 -17.72 -11.27
C GLN A 108 -43.58 -17.12 -11.06
N LEU A 109 -42.58 -17.67 -11.75
CA LEU A 109 -41.18 -17.23 -11.61
C LEU A 109 -40.76 -16.25 -12.72
N ALA A 110 -41.42 -16.29 -13.88
CA ALA A 110 -41.11 -15.46 -15.04
C ALA A 110 -41.11 -13.94 -14.74
N PRO A 111 -42.11 -13.36 -14.04
CA PRO A 111 -42.18 -11.91 -13.83
C PRO A 111 -41.03 -11.33 -13.00
N PHE A 112 -40.26 -12.21 -12.34
CA PHE A 112 -39.18 -11.86 -11.44
C PHE A 112 -37.80 -12.24 -11.99
N GLY A 113 -37.72 -12.74 -13.23
CA GLY A 113 -36.48 -13.25 -13.82
C GLY A 113 -35.96 -14.52 -13.12
N LEU A 114 -36.83 -15.27 -12.43
CA LEU A 114 -36.43 -16.45 -11.63
C LEU A 114 -36.61 -17.79 -12.35
N GLU A 115 -37.19 -17.81 -13.57
CA GLU A 115 -37.16 -18.99 -14.44
C GLU A 115 -35.76 -19.26 -15.00
N GLN A 116 -35.02 -18.20 -15.31
CA GLN A 116 -33.62 -18.23 -15.71
C GLN A 116 -32.84 -17.23 -14.83
N PRO A 117 -32.54 -17.61 -13.59
CA PRO A 117 -31.90 -16.71 -12.65
C PRO A 117 -30.54 -16.24 -13.19
N VAL A 118 -30.23 -14.96 -13.00
CA VAL A 118 -28.94 -14.37 -13.39
C VAL A 118 -27.79 -14.98 -12.58
N THR A 119 -28.07 -15.44 -11.36
CA THR A 119 -27.11 -16.11 -10.50
C THR A 119 -27.82 -17.07 -9.55
N THR A 120 -27.35 -18.32 -9.49
CA THR A 120 -27.78 -19.29 -8.48
C THR A 120 -26.63 -19.51 -7.51
N LEU A 121 -26.92 -19.37 -6.23
CA LEU A 121 -25.96 -19.51 -5.14
C LEU A 121 -26.41 -20.61 -4.21
N THR A 122 -25.54 -21.58 -3.98
CA THR A 122 -25.74 -22.63 -3.01
C THR A 122 -24.72 -22.44 -1.90
N ILE A 123 -25.20 -22.13 -0.71
CA ILE A 123 -24.37 -21.85 0.46
C ILE A 123 -24.40 -23.07 1.37
N THR A 124 -23.22 -23.61 1.67
CA THR A 124 -23.05 -24.74 2.59
C THR A 124 -22.57 -24.23 3.94
N ALA A 125 -23.28 -24.61 5.01
CA ALA A 125 -22.94 -24.29 6.38
C ALA A 125 -22.92 -25.56 7.24
N GLY A 126 -21.75 -26.21 7.34
CA GLY A 126 -21.62 -27.51 7.99
C GLY A 126 -22.46 -28.58 7.28
N THR A 127 -23.51 -29.07 7.95
CA THR A 127 -24.47 -30.05 7.38
C THR A 127 -25.69 -29.39 6.74
N GLN A 128 -25.85 -28.08 6.88
CA GLN A 128 -26.96 -27.33 6.29
C GLN A 128 -26.56 -26.77 4.93
N GLN A 129 -27.55 -26.62 4.06
CA GLN A 129 -27.38 -26.03 2.74
C GLN A 129 -28.61 -25.17 2.42
N GLU A 130 -28.39 -23.97 1.91
CA GLU A 130 -29.45 -23.10 1.42
C GLU A 130 -29.13 -22.72 -0.02
N THR A 131 -30.14 -22.74 -0.88
CA THR A 131 -29.99 -22.32 -2.28
C THR A 131 -30.84 -21.09 -2.51
N ILE A 132 -30.22 -20.05 -3.04
CA ILE A 132 -30.88 -18.82 -3.43
C ILE A 132 -30.70 -18.62 -4.94
N SER A 133 -31.80 -18.33 -5.63
CA SER A 133 -31.77 -17.96 -7.05
C SER A 133 -32.05 -16.47 -7.14
N ILE A 134 -31.17 -15.73 -7.81
CA ILE A 134 -31.26 -14.28 -7.97
C ILE A 134 -31.80 -13.99 -9.36
N GLY A 135 -32.89 -13.23 -9.41
CA GLY A 135 -33.56 -12.81 -10.63
C GLY A 135 -33.31 -11.35 -10.99
N ASP A 136 -34.33 -10.70 -11.50
CA ASP A 136 -34.26 -9.33 -12.00
C ASP A 136 -34.12 -8.28 -10.89
N SER A 137 -33.68 -7.09 -11.29
CA SER A 137 -33.69 -5.91 -10.42
C SER A 137 -35.12 -5.52 -10.08
N GLY A 138 -35.35 -5.19 -8.81
CA GLY A 138 -36.64 -4.72 -8.35
C GLY A 138 -36.93 -3.27 -8.76
N PRO A 139 -38.09 -2.73 -8.36
CA PRO A 139 -38.51 -1.37 -8.71
C PRO A 139 -37.63 -0.25 -8.12
N LEU A 140 -36.77 -0.57 -7.15
CA LEU A 140 -35.87 0.36 -6.48
C LEU A 140 -34.44 0.10 -6.96
N SER A 141 -33.61 1.16 -7.03
CA SER A 141 -32.27 1.13 -7.65
C SER A 141 -31.20 0.27 -6.94
N ASN A 142 -31.59 -0.57 -5.96
CA ASN A 142 -30.68 -1.48 -5.26
C ASN A 142 -31.47 -2.63 -4.60
N THR A 143 -32.43 -3.19 -5.34
CA THR A 143 -33.16 -4.38 -4.90
C THR A 143 -33.11 -5.47 -5.95
N LEU A 144 -33.19 -6.72 -5.48
CA LEU A 144 -33.21 -7.91 -6.31
C LEU A 144 -34.32 -8.85 -5.85
N TYR A 145 -34.99 -9.47 -6.82
CA TYR A 145 -35.86 -10.61 -6.54
C TYR A 145 -35.00 -11.85 -6.27
N VAL A 146 -35.32 -12.57 -5.18
CA VAL A 146 -34.61 -13.76 -4.74
C VAL A 146 -35.63 -14.87 -4.48
N LEU A 147 -35.42 -16.04 -5.08
CA LEU A 147 -36.09 -17.27 -4.70
C LEU A 147 -35.26 -17.99 -3.65
N ARG A 148 -35.81 -18.18 -2.44
CA ARG A 148 -35.20 -19.06 -1.43
C ARG A 148 -35.74 -20.48 -1.60
N ALA A 149 -34.85 -21.46 -1.71
CA ALA A 149 -35.23 -22.84 -2.02
C ALA A 149 -35.90 -23.56 -0.85
N SER A 150 -35.45 -23.31 0.39
CA SER A 150 -35.95 -24.02 1.58
C SER A 150 -37.45 -23.88 1.82
N ASP A 151 -38.02 -22.70 1.54
CA ASP A 151 -39.45 -22.40 1.70
C ASP A 151 -40.14 -21.97 0.40
N ARG A 152 -39.42 -22.00 -0.72
CA ARG A 152 -39.92 -21.66 -2.06
C ARG A 152 -40.61 -20.29 -2.12
N ARG A 153 -40.05 -19.30 -1.41
CA ARG A 153 -40.57 -17.92 -1.36
C ARG A 153 -39.85 -17.00 -2.34
N VAL A 154 -40.62 -16.12 -2.97
CA VAL A 154 -40.10 -14.99 -3.74
C VAL A 154 -39.98 -13.78 -2.82
N LEU A 155 -38.75 -13.31 -2.64
CA LEU A 155 -38.38 -12.26 -1.72
C LEU A 155 -37.85 -11.07 -2.51
N LEU A 156 -38.29 -9.86 -2.17
CA LEU A 156 -37.63 -8.64 -2.60
C LEU A 156 -36.59 -8.27 -1.55
N THR A 157 -35.33 -8.23 -1.96
CA THR A 157 -34.19 -7.99 -1.07
C THR A 157 -33.50 -6.67 -1.39
N ASN A 158 -32.75 -6.11 -0.44
CA ASN A 158 -31.89 -4.92 -0.67
C ASN A 158 -30.50 -5.27 -1.23
N LEU A 159 -30.33 -6.47 -1.81
CA LEU A 159 -29.08 -6.90 -2.40
C LEU A 159 -28.70 -6.01 -3.59
N ALA A 160 -27.43 -5.63 -3.67
CA ALA A 160 -26.93 -4.80 -4.75
C ALA A 160 -26.60 -5.63 -6.00
N PRO A 161 -27.14 -5.30 -7.18
CA PRO A 161 -26.91 -6.08 -8.41
C PRO A 161 -25.42 -6.34 -8.74
N LYS A 162 -24.55 -5.36 -8.48
CA LYS A 162 -23.08 -5.45 -8.71
C LYS A 162 -22.39 -6.60 -7.95
N ASP A 163 -22.98 -7.06 -6.85
CA ASP A 163 -22.39 -8.07 -5.97
C ASP A 163 -22.72 -9.49 -6.45
N PHE A 164 -23.66 -9.64 -7.38
CA PHE A 164 -24.16 -10.94 -7.82
C PHE A 164 -24.10 -11.13 -9.34
N ILE A 165 -24.31 -10.06 -10.11
CA ILE A 165 -24.34 -10.13 -11.57
C ILE A 165 -22.92 -10.08 -12.15
N ASN A 166 -22.70 -10.76 -13.29
CA ASN A 166 -21.43 -10.79 -14.04
C ASN A 166 -20.23 -11.30 -13.24
N LYS A 167 -20.46 -12.11 -12.21
CA LYS A 167 -19.37 -12.80 -11.50
C LYS A 167 -18.82 -13.92 -12.38
N SER A 168 -17.50 -13.92 -12.51
CA SER A 168 -16.74 -14.89 -13.29
C SER A 168 -15.70 -15.57 -12.42
N LEU A 169 -15.06 -16.63 -12.95
CA LEU A 169 -13.92 -17.27 -12.29
C LEU A 169 -12.84 -16.24 -11.92
N MET A 170 -12.54 -15.30 -12.82
CA MET A 170 -11.56 -14.24 -12.60
C MET A 170 -11.95 -13.28 -11.47
N THR A 171 -13.24 -13.15 -11.15
CA THR A 171 -13.69 -12.31 -10.04
C THR A 171 -13.21 -12.88 -8.70
N PHE A 172 -13.39 -14.18 -8.49
CA PHE A 172 -13.05 -14.85 -7.23
C PHE A 172 -11.65 -15.43 -7.19
N ARG A 173 -10.94 -15.50 -8.32
CA ARG A 173 -9.58 -16.01 -8.38
C ARG A 173 -8.60 -14.99 -7.83
N ARG A 174 -7.62 -15.45 -7.04
CA ARG A 174 -6.51 -14.61 -6.58
C ARG A 174 -5.76 -13.99 -7.76
N LYS A 175 -5.50 -12.68 -7.68
CA LYS A 175 -4.81 -11.93 -8.73
C LYS A 175 -3.40 -11.53 -8.33
N GLU A 176 -3.05 -11.56 -7.05
CA GLU A 176 -1.72 -11.21 -6.54
C GLU A 176 -0.68 -12.29 -6.90
N LEU A 177 0.39 -11.89 -7.59
CA LEU A 177 1.44 -12.80 -8.05
C LEU A 177 2.44 -13.18 -6.95
N LEU A 178 2.68 -12.26 -6.01
CA LEU A 178 3.59 -12.45 -4.87
C LEU A 178 2.79 -12.42 -3.57
N ARG A 179 3.24 -13.17 -2.55
CA ARG A 179 2.59 -13.27 -1.24
C ARG A 179 3.61 -12.96 -0.15
N PHE A 180 3.70 -11.69 0.23
CA PHE A 180 4.63 -11.23 1.24
C PHE A 180 4.01 -10.10 2.05
N VAL A 181 4.55 -9.91 3.25
CA VAL A 181 4.30 -8.72 4.08
C VAL A 181 5.58 -7.88 3.98
N GLN A 182 5.46 -6.57 3.71
CA GLN A 182 6.66 -5.73 3.47
C GLN A 182 7.69 -5.79 4.61
N ASN A 183 7.22 -5.85 5.86
CA ASN A 183 8.07 -5.90 7.04
C ASN A 183 8.87 -7.21 7.15
N ASP A 184 8.40 -8.28 6.52
CA ASP A 184 9.03 -9.59 6.54
C ASP A 184 10.08 -9.75 5.43
N VAL A 185 10.18 -8.77 4.52
CA VAL A 185 11.14 -8.79 3.42
C VAL A 185 12.53 -8.42 3.94
N GLU A 186 13.46 -9.35 3.78
CA GLU A 186 14.85 -9.19 4.20
C GLU A 186 15.75 -8.73 3.05
N ARG A 187 15.44 -9.19 1.84
CA ARG A 187 16.23 -8.90 0.65
C ARG A 187 15.37 -8.85 -0.60
N VAL A 188 15.63 -7.85 -1.43
CA VAL A 188 15.03 -7.69 -2.75
C VAL A 188 16.15 -7.78 -3.78
N ARG A 189 16.00 -8.66 -4.75
CA ARG A 189 16.90 -8.79 -5.90
C ARG A 189 16.14 -8.48 -7.18
N LEU A 190 16.57 -7.44 -7.89
CA LEU A 190 16.11 -7.10 -9.23
C LEU A 190 17.19 -7.57 -10.22
N THR A 191 16.87 -8.57 -11.03
CA THR A 191 17.80 -9.11 -12.04
C THR A 191 17.37 -8.67 -13.41
N TYR A 192 18.22 -7.92 -14.11
CA TYR A 192 18.02 -7.44 -15.46
C TYR A 192 18.89 -8.24 -16.45
N PRO A 193 18.73 -8.05 -17.77
CA PRO A 193 19.55 -8.75 -18.75
C PRO A 193 21.06 -8.49 -18.62
N THR A 194 21.47 -7.30 -18.17
CA THR A 194 22.88 -6.87 -18.14
C THR A 194 23.48 -6.72 -16.74
N THR A 195 22.64 -6.67 -15.70
CA THR A 195 23.08 -6.40 -14.33
C THR A 195 22.04 -6.87 -13.32
N ALA A 196 22.35 -6.81 -12.04
CA ALA A 196 21.38 -6.97 -10.97
C ALA A 196 21.53 -5.85 -9.94
N ILE A 197 20.47 -5.61 -9.17
CA ILE A 197 20.47 -4.76 -8.00
C ILE A 197 20.02 -5.61 -6.83
N VAL A 198 20.78 -5.60 -5.73
CA VAL A 198 20.43 -6.34 -4.52
C VAL A 198 20.37 -5.38 -3.34
N ILE A 199 19.21 -5.32 -2.70
CA ILE A 199 18.90 -4.43 -1.59
C ILE A 199 18.59 -5.28 -0.36
N TYR A 200 19.20 -4.94 0.78
CA TYR A 200 19.04 -5.61 2.05
C TYR A 200 18.35 -4.70 3.06
N ASN A 201 17.44 -5.26 3.83
CA ASN A 201 16.89 -4.63 5.01
C ASN A 201 17.89 -4.80 6.18
N MET A 202 18.45 -3.70 6.67
CA MET A 202 19.48 -3.68 7.70
C MET A 202 18.93 -3.65 9.13
N THR A 203 17.65 -3.27 9.29
CA THR A 203 17.01 -3.13 10.58
C THR A 203 15.67 -3.83 10.56
N LYS A 204 15.72 -5.15 10.33
CA LYS A 204 14.57 -6.03 10.50
C LYS A 204 13.95 -5.80 11.89
N ASP A 205 12.62 -5.88 11.97
CA ASP A 205 11.83 -5.73 13.20
C ASP A 205 11.79 -4.33 13.83
N LYS A 206 12.41 -3.31 13.20
CA LYS A 206 12.23 -1.91 13.59
C LYS A 206 11.01 -1.28 12.89
N PRO A 207 10.33 -0.29 13.51
CA PRO A 207 9.18 0.39 12.90
C PRO A 207 9.48 1.08 11.57
N ARG A 208 10.75 1.45 11.34
CA ARG A 208 11.24 2.05 10.10
C ARG A 208 12.42 1.20 9.60
N PRO A 209 12.21 0.30 8.62
CA PRO A 209 13.29 -0.47 8.05
C PRO A 209 14.25 0.45 7.31
N THR A 210 15.54 0.17 7.43
CA THR A 210 16.61 0.89 6.72
C THR A 210 17.21 -0.02 5.67
N TRP A 211 17.11 0.39 4.41
CA TRP A 211 17.52 -0.39 3.26
C TRP A 211 18.89 0.05 2.74
N LYS A 212 19.74 -0.92 2.40
CA LYS A 212 21.04 -0.68 1.76
C LYS A 212 21.21 -1.50 0.50
N ILE A 213 21.84 -0.91 -0.49
CA ILE A 213 22.26 -1.59 -1.71
C ILE A 213 23.58 -2.31 -1.42
N ARG A 214 23.66 -3.60 -1.74
CA ARG A 214 24.87 -4.42 -1.58
C ARG A 214 25.47 -4.90 -2.91
N TYR A 215 24.72 -4.74 -4.00
CA TYR A 215 25.20 -5.06 -5.35
C TYR A 215 24.48 -4.17 -6.37
N PRO A 216 25.17 -3.65 -7.40
CA PRO A 216 26.56 -3.91 -7.78
C PRO A 216 27.59 -3.08 -6.99
N ILE A 217 27.13 -2.18 -6.14
CA ILE A 217 27.96 -1.36 -5.24
C ILE A 217 27.42 -1.48 -3.82
N GLU A 218 28.24 -1.14 -2.82
CA GLU A 218 27.77 -0.92 -1.45
C GLU A 218 27.39 0.55 -1.28
N ALA A 219 26.09 0.82 -1.06
CA ALA A 219 25.56 2.18 -0.92
C ALA A 219 24.29 2.22 -0.07
N GLU A 220 23.97 3.41 0.46
CA GLU A 220 22.65 3.66 1.07
C GLU A 220 21.56 3.65 -0.01
N ALA A 221 20.43 3.00 0.26
CA ALA A 221 19.27 3.05 -0.63
C ALA A 221 18.40 4.28 -0.31
N ASP A 222 17.71 4.79 -1.32
CA ASP A 222 16.64 5.76 -1.09
C ASP A 222 15.45 5.03 -0.47
N GLN A 223 15.15 5.35 0.79
CA GLN A 223 14.12 4.67 1.57
C GLN A 223 12.71 4.87 1.00
N ASN A 224 12.45 6.02 0.37
CA ASN A 224 11.15 6.31 -0.25
C ASN A 224 10.98 5.53 -1.54
N GLU A 225 12.06 5.41 -2.34
CA GLU A 225 12.04 4.64 -3.59
C GLU A 225 11.94 3.14 -3.33
N VAL A 226 12.62 2.62 -2.30
CA VAL A 226 12.46 1.22 -1.88
C VAL A 226 11.04 0.95 -1.35
N ARG A 227 10.48 1.83 -0.53
CA ARG A 227 9.08 1.70 -0.09
C ARG A 227 8.12 1.71 -1.29
N SER A 228 8.34 2.62 -2.24
CA SER A 228 7.54 2.68 -3.46
C SER A 228 7.70 1.42 -4.32
N LEU A 229 8.89 0.81 -4.34
CA LEU A 229 9.13 -0.48 -4.99
C LEU A 229 8.30 -1.58 -4.33
N MET A 230 8.23 -1.63 -3.00
CA MET A 230 7.42 -2.63 -2.30
C MET A 230 5.94 -2.50 -2.64
N PHE A 231 5.38 -1.29 -2.65
CA PHE A 231 3.99 -1.06 -3.06
C PHE A 231 3.73 -1.51 -4.51
N ARG A 232 4.65 -1.23 -5.44
CA ARG A 232 4.53 -1.71 -6.83
C ARG A 232 4.54 -3.23 -6.95
N LEU A 233 5.27 -3.92 -6.08
CA LEU A 233 5.29 -5.38 -6.04
C LEU A 233 4.02 -5.98 -5.42
N GLU A 234 3.38 -5.29 -4.48
CA GLU A 234 2.06 -5.67 -3.95
C GLU A 234 0.94 -5.41 -4.97
N ASP A 235 1.05 -4.33 -5.75
CA ASP A 235 0.12 -4.00 -6.83
C ASP A 235 0.37 -4.79 -8.12
N LEU A 236 1.35 -5.69 -8.12
CA LEU A 236 1.58 -6.63 -9.21
C LEU A 236 0.47 -7.70 -9.23
N LYS A 237 -0.61 -7.34 -9.90
CA LYS A 237 -1.84 -8.12 -10.02
C LYS A 237 -2.09 -8.53 -11.47
N ALA A 238 -2.64 -9.72 -11.63
CA ALA A 238 -3.08 -10.25 -12.90
C ALA A 238 -4.31 -9.48 -13.43
N LEU A 239 -4.21 -9.00 -14.66
CA LEU A 239 -5.33 -8.51 -15.47
C LEU A 239 -6.02 -9.66 -16.23
N GLY A 240 -5.25 -10.72 -16.51
CA GLY A 240 -5.71 -11.95 -17.15
C GLY A 240 -4.78 -13.11 -16.79
N ILE A 241 -5.25 -14.34 -16.91
CA ILE A 241 -4.50 -15.54 -16.52
C ILE A 241 -4.64 -16.58 -17.63
N ILE A 242 -3.52 -17.12 -18.09
CA ILE A 242 -3.44 -18.25 -19.02
C ILE A 242 -3.04 -19.47 -18.21
N ASP A 243 -3.99 -20.38 -18.00
CA ASP A 243 -3.79 -21.59 -17.22
C ASP A 243 -2.88 -22.61 -17.90
N PRO A 244 -2.20 -23.50 -17.15
CA PRO A 244 -1.35 -24.54 -17.71
C PRO A 244 -2.08 -25.37 -18.77
N GLY A 245 -1.47 -25.51 -19.95
CA GLY A 245 -2.04 -26.19 -21.10
C GLY A 245 -1.37 -25.78 -22.42
N PRO A 246 -1.84 -26.29 -23.57
CA PRO A 246 -1.21 -26.07 -24.87
C PRO A 246 -1.08 -24.59 -25.27
N GLU A 247 -2.08 -23.77 -24.93
CA GLU A 247 -2.07 -22.32 -25.16
C GLU A 247 -0.95 -21.65 -24.37
N ARG A 248 -0.88 -21.92 -23.06
CA ARG A 248 0.16 -21.40 -22.19
C ARG A 248 1.55 -21.79 -22.69
N ASP A 249 1.73 -23.04 -23.12
CA ASP A 249 3.03 -23.53 -23.60
C ASP A 249 3.44 -22.89 -24.92
N ALA A 250 2.49 -22.58 -25.80
CA ALA A 250 2.74 -21.82 -27.01
C ALA A 250 3.23 -20.40 -26.69
N VAL A 251 2.57 -19.71 -25.76
CA VAL A 251 2.98 -18.37 -25.31
C VAL A 251 4.32 -18.41 -24.59
N ALA A 252 4.54 -19.36 -23.68
CA ALA A 252 5.78 -19.51 -22.91
C ALA A 252 7.02 -19.65 -23.82
N LYS A 253 6.90 -20.34 -24.97
CA LYS A 253 8.00 -20.46 -25.96
C LYS A 253 8.42 -19.14 -26.59
N THR A 254 7.52 -18.14 -26.60
CA THR A 254 7.85 -16.78 -27.09
C THR A 254 8.57 -15.94 -26.03
N LEU A 255 8.50 -16.33 -24.75
CA LEU A 255 9.08 -15.62 -23.62
C LEU A 255 10.56 -15.99 -23.47
N THR A 256 11.43 -15.30 -24.21
CA THR A 256 12.87 -15.60 -24.22
C THR A 256 13.63 -14.91 -23.10
N THR A 257 13.65 -13.57 -23.09
CA THR A 257 14.44 -12.78 -22.13
C THR A 257 13.52 -11.92 -21.27
N PRO A 258 13.50 -12.10 -19.94
CA PRO A 258 12.72 -11.24 -19.06
C PRO A 258 13.33 -9.84 -19.01
N LYS A 259 12.48 -8.81 -18.98
CA LYS A 259 12.90 -7.43 -18.74
C LYS A 259 13.44 -7.25 -17.32
N VAL A 260 12.82 -7.94 -16.37
CA VAL A 260 13.27 -8.01 -14.98
C VAL A 260 12.79 -9.30 -14.33
N LYS A 261 13.65 -9.94 -13.54
CA LYS A 261 13.27 -10.96 -12.56
C LYS A 261 13.39 -10.35 -11.17
N VAL A 262 12.27 -10.29 -10.46
CA VAL A 262 12.23 -9.86 -9.06
C VAL A 262 12.29 -11.10 -8.18
N THR A 263 13.12 -11.07 -7.14
CA THR A 263 13.17 -12.10 -6.12
C THR A 263 13.13 -11.46 -4.74
N LEU A 264 12.15 -11.87 -3.94
CA LEU A 264 11.95 -11.47 -2.56
C LEU A 264 12.42 -12.60 -1.66
N HIS A 265 13.31 -12.30 -0.72
CA HIS A 265 13.71 -13.22 0.33
C HIS A 265 12.99 -12.85 1.62
N THR A 266 12.33 -13.83 2.22
CA THR A 266 11.67 -13.74 3.51
C THR A 266 12.06 -14.95 4.37
N ALA A 267 11.77 -14.91 5.67
CA ALA A 267 11.95 -16.07 6.54
C ALA A 267 11.13 -17.31 6.11
N ALA A 268 10.01 -17.09 5.40
CA ALA A 268 9.18 -18.17 4.85
C ALA A 268 9.75 -18.78 3.55
N GLY A 269 10.77 -18.15 2.96
CA GLY A 269 11.42 -18.59 1.72
C GLY A 269 11.51 -17.51 0.65
N ASP A 270 12.08 -17.91 -0.49
CA ASP A 270 12.20 -17.06 -1.68
C ASP A 270 10.92 -17.11 -2.52
N GLN A 271 10.45 -15.94 -2.95
CA GLN A 271 9.44 -15.79 -3.99
C GLN A 271 10.02 -15.04 -5.17
N SER A 272 9.70 -15.47 -6.40
CA SER A 272 10.18 -14.81 -7.60
C SER A 272 9.11 -14.63 -8.66
N VAL A 273 9.25 -13.57 -9.44
CA VAL A 273 8.44 -13.31 -10.63
C VAL A 273 9.34 -12.77 -11.74
N ARG A 274 9.18 -13.33 -12.94
CA ARG A 274 9.81 -12.87 -14.18
C ARG A 274 8.80 -12.07 -14.97
N LEU A 275 9.20 -10.88 -15.43
CA LEU A 275 8.35 -9.99 -16.22
C LEU A 275 8.89 -9.89 -17.64
N TYR A 276 8.01 -10.12 -18.61
CA TYR A 276 8.30 -10.14 -20.03
C TYR A 276 7.46 -9.09 -20.76
N GLN A 277 8.03 -8.54 -21.82
CA GLN A 277 7.33 -7.64 -22.74
C GLN A 277 7.67 -8.06 -24.18
N PRO A 278 7.00 -9.07 -24.74
CA PRO A 278 7.34 -9.65 -26.04
C PRO A 278 7.16 -8.64 -27.18
N ASN A 279 6.10 -7.83 -27.11
CA ASN A 279 5.84 -6.78 -28.08
C ASN A 279 5.65 -5.42 -27.37
N PRO A 280 6.69 -4.56 -27.38
CA PRO A 280 6.58 -3.22 -26.81
C PRO A 280 5.53 -2.33 -27.47
N GLN A 281 5.15 -2.60 -28.73
CA GLN A 281 4.17 -1.81 -29.48
C GLN A 281 2.72 -2.20 -29.16
N SER A 282 2.45 -3.46 -28.81
CA SER A 282 1.12 -3.89 -28.35
C SER A 282 0.84 -3.43 -26.92
N GLY A 283 1.89 -3.11 -26.14
CA GLY A 283 1.76 -2.84 -24.72
C GLY A 283 1.47 -4.09 -23.89
N GLU A 284 1.63 -5.29 -24.44
CA GLU A 284 1.41 -6.53 -23.68
C GLU A 284 2.58 -6.81 -22.74
N ALA A 285 2.24 -7.08 -21.48
CA ALA A 285 3.16 -7.46 -20.44
C ALA A 285 2.70 -8.76 -19.80
N ILE A 286 3.62 -9.72 -19.71
CA ILE A 286 3.36 -11.07 -19.19
C ILE A 286 4.28 -11.32 -18.00
N ALA A 287 3.74 -11.95 -16.98
CA ALA A 287 4.49 -12.36 -15.80
C ALA A 287 4.43 -13.88 -15.59
N GLU A 288 5.51 -14.43 -15.04
CA GLU A 288 5.67 -15.85 -14.75
C GLU A 288 6.31 -15.99 -13.36
N THR A 289 5.69 -16.76 -12.47
CA THR A 289 6.21 -17.03 -11.12
C THR A 289 7.09 -18.28 -11.10
N THR A 290 6.57 -19.39 -11.63
CA THR A 290 7.29 -20.66 -11.81
C THR A 290 7.04 -21.23 -13.22
N ALA A 291 7.87 -22.19 -13.63
CA ALA A 291 7.82 -22.75 -14.99
C ALA A 291 6.54 -23.56 -15.29
N ASP A 292 5.84 -24.04 -14.27
CA ASP A 292 4.60 -24.83 -14.39
C ASP A 292 3.36 -24.04 -13.93
N ALA A 293 3.54 -22.80 -13.45
CA ALA A 293 2.45 -21.93 -13.05
C ALA A 293 1.74 -21.31 -14.27
N PRO A 294 0.52 -20.78 -14.08
CA PRO A 294 -0.12 -19.94 -15.07
C PRO A 294 0.78 -18.77 -15.52
N LEU A 295 0.55 -18.28 -16.74
CA LEU A 295 1.08 -16.99 -17.17
C LEU A 295 0.06 -15.90 -16.85
N TYR A 296 0.55 -14.72 -16.48
CA TYR A 296 -0.30 -13.63 -16.03
C TYR A 296 -0.13 -12.43 -16.96
N TYR A 297 -1.22 -11.95 -17.56
CA TYR A 297 -1.23 -10.62 -18.16
C TYR A 297 -1.20 -9.58 -17.05
N ILE A 298 -0.32 -8.59 -17.17
CA ILE A 298 -0.13 -7.54 -16.16
C ILE A 298 -0.14 -6.17 -16.81
N ASN A 299 -0.25 -5.11 -15.99
CA ASN A 299 -0.16 -3.75 -16.49
C ASN A 299 1.28 -3.47 -17.00
N PRO A 300 1.48 -3.07 -18.28
CA PRO A 300 2.81 -2.78 -18.83
C PRO A 300 3.54 -1.62 -18.14
N ALA A 301 2.81 -0.69 -17.52
CA ALA A 301 3.42 0.41 -16.77
C ALA A 301 4.30 -0.10 -15.62
N LEU A 302 3.92 -1.23 -15.00
CA LEU A 302 4.69 -1.84 -13.92
C LEU A 302 6.07 -2.33 -14.38
N ILE A 303 6.23 -2.76 -15.64
CA ILE A 303 7.55 -3.15 -16.15
C ILE A 303 8.47 -1.94 -16.17
N LYS A 304 8.01 -0.80 -16.71
CA LYS A 304 8.80 0.43 -16.76
C LYS A 304 9.23 0.87 -15.36
N ASP A 305 8.32 0.79 -14.39
CA ASP A 305 8.58 1.19 -13.02
C ASP A 305 9.49 0.23 -12.24
N LEU A 306 9.57 -1.05 -12.66
CA LEU A 306 10.43 -2.07 -12.08
C LEU A 306 11.79 -2.19 -12.79
N THR A 307 11.94 -1.57 -13.96
CA THR A 307 13.22 -1.46 -14.70
C THR A 307 13.98 -0.16 -14.40
N LYS A 308 13.80 0.41 -13.20
CA LYS A 308 14.53 1.62 -12.79
C LYS A 308 16.03 1.35 -12.63
N ASP A 309 16.83 2.32 -13.05
CA ASP A 309 18.28 2.29 -12.86
C ASP A 309 18.69 2.32 -11.38
N LEU A 310 19.88 1.78 -11.10
CA LEU A 310 20.51 1.77 -9.78
C LEU A 310 20.51 3.15 -9.11
N PHE A 311 20.80 4.20 -9.88
CA PHE A 311 20.88 5.57 -9.36
C PHE A 311 19.53 6.07 -8.82
N ASN A 312 18.40 5.56 -9.32
CA ASN A 312 17.09 5.91 -8.81
C ASN A 312 16.76 5.21 -7.49
N LEU A 313 17.38 4.06 -7.20
CA LEU A 313 17.17 3.31 -5.96
C LEU A 313 18.20 3.68 -4.88
N GLN A 314 19.27 4.40 -5.25
CA GLN A 314 20.33 4.85 -4.36
C GLN A 314 19.95 6.17 -3.69
N ASP A 315 20.35 6.39 -2.43
CA ASP A 315 20.24 7.71 -1.80
C ASP A 315 21.08 8.71 -2.60
N LYS A 316 20.41 9.70 -3.20
CA LYS A 316 21.04 10.69 -4.08
C LYS A 316 21.61 11.89 -3.33
N ARG A 317 21.49 11.95 -2.00
CA ARG A 317 22.04 13.08 -1.23
C ARG A 317 23.57 13.04 -1.24
N LEU A 318 24.18 14.13 -1.71
CA LEU A 318 25.64 14.22 -1.84
C LEU A 318 26.37 14.18 -0.50
N LEU A 319 25.79 14.83 0.51
CA LEU A 319 26.29 14.76 1.88
C LEU A 319 25.90 13.42 2.53
N GLY A 320 24.66 12.95 2.28
CA GLY A 320 24.16 11.63 2.70
C GLY A 320 24.07 11.48 4.21
N LEU A 321 23.69 12.55 4.91
CA LEU A 321 23.58 12.62 6.37
C LEU A 321 22.17 13.01 6.79
N ASP A 322 21.77 12.61 8.00
CA ASP A 322 20.67 13.28 8.66
C ASP A 322 21.16 14.65 9.14
N TYR A 323 20.41 15.71 8.86
CA TYR A 323 20.81 17.06 9.26
C TYR A 323 20.85 17.20 10.78
N THR A 324 20.12 16.36 11.52
CA THR A 324 20.12 16.32 12.99
C THR A 324 21.38 15.70 13.60
N ASP A 325 22.21 15.05 12.78
CA ASP A 325 23.53 14.55 13.18
C ASP A 325 24.63 15.61 13.02
N ILE A 326 24.34 16.73 12.34
CA ILE A 326 25.28 17.83 12.12
C ILE A 326 25.26 18.75 13.34
N VAL A 327 26.37 18.81 14.06
CA VAL A 327 26.55 19.76 15.18
C VAL A 327 27.34 20.98 14.77
N MET A 328 28.10 20.90 13.67
CA MET A 328 28.83 22.04 13.14
C MET A 328 28.86 21.97 11.62
N LEU A 329 28.60 23.09 10.97
CA LEU A 329 28.65 23.25 9.53
C LEU A 329 29.58 24.43 9.18
N SER A 330 30.73 24.11 8.60
CA SER A 330 31.63 25.10 8.01
C SER A 330 31.18 25.42 6.59
N VAL A 331 31.04 26.70 6.30
CA VAL A 331 30.64 27.22 4.99
C VAL A 331 31.76 28.08 4.45
N LYS A 332 32.24 27.76 3.26
CA LYS A 332 33.24 28.54 2.55
C LYS A 332 32.77 28.81 1.13
N THR A 333 32.73 30.08 0.76
CA THR A 333 32.44 30.54 -0.61
C THR A 333 33.59 31.41 -1.10
N ARG A 334 33.46 32.00 -2.30
CA ARG A 334 34.44 32.97 -2.79
C ARG A 334 34.47 34.27 -1.99
N ASP A 335 33.32 34.68 -1.46
CA ASP A 335 33.14 36.01 -0.87
C ASP A 335 33.06 35.98 0.67
N GLN A 336 32.71 34.83 1.25
CA GLN A 336 32.53 34.69 2.69
C GLN A 336 32.89 33.30 3.22
N GLN A 337 33.31 33.27 4.49
CA GLN A 337 33.52 32.06 5.28
C GLN A 337 32.93 32.25 6.69
N TYR A 338 32.20 31.24 7.16
CA TYR A 338 31.62 31.21 8.51
C TYR A 338 31.38 29.77 8.96
N VAL A 339 31.17 29.60 10.27
CA VAL A 339 30.89 28.29 10.87
C VAL A 339 29.65 28.42 11.75
N LEU A 340 28.66 27.57 11.48
CA LEU A 340 27.49 27.39 12.33
C LEU A 340 27.73 26.25 13.30
N ILE A 341 27.47 26.46 14.58
CA ILE A 341 27.60 25.46 15.65
C ILE A 341 26.25 25.31 16.33
N ASN A 342 25.75 24.08 16.44
CA ASN A 342 24.55 23.76 17.21
C ASN A 342 24.95 23.56 18.68
N GLN A 343 24.69 24.56 19.51
CA GLN A 343 24.88 24.52 20.95
C GLN A 343 23.54 24.21 21.62
N THR A 344 23.42 23.02 22.20
CA THR A 344 22.22 22.62 22.98
C THR A 344 20.88 22.77 22.24
N GLY A 345 20.88 22.62 20.91
CA GLY A 345 19.68 22.75 20.07
C GLY A 345 19.53 24.11 19.39
N GLU A 346 20.38 25.08 19.69
CA GLU A 346 20.39 26.40 19.05
C GLU A 346 21.65 26.60 18.21
N TRP A 347 21.48 27.02 16.96
CA TRP A 347 22.55 27.42 16.08
C TRP A 347 23.13 28.78 16.50
N VAL A 348 24.45 28.86 16.56
CA VAL A 348 25.21 30.09 16.75
C VAL A 348 26.33 30.21 15.70
N LEU A 349 26.79 31.42 15.44
CA LEU A 349 27.98 31.66 14.62
C LEU A 349 29.23 31.57 15.50
N GLU A 350 30.22 30.79 15.08
CA GLU A 350 31.48 30.61 15.81
C GLU A 350 32.20 31.95 16.09
N ASP A 351 32.18 32.86 15.12
CA ASP A 351 32.85 34.15 15.19
C ASP A 351 31.99 35.26 15.80
N LEU A 352 30.68 35.03 15.97
CA LEU A 352 29.72 35.97 16.58
C LEU A 352 28.82 35.23 17.58
N PRO A 353 29.38 34.64 18.67
CA PRO A 353 28.61 33.77 19.57
C PRO A 353 27.59 34.54 20.43
N THR A 354 27.71 35.86 20.54
CA THR A 354 26.79 36.72 21.32
C THR A 354 25.61 37.24 20.52
N GLU A 355 25.69 37.17 19.19
CA GLU A 355 24.61 37.62 18.31
C GLU A 355 23.55 36.53 18.17
N LYS A 356 22.27 36.94 18.19
CA LYS A 356 21.18 35.98 18.02
C LYS A 356 21.06 35.56 16.56
N VAL A 357 21.25 34.27 16.28
CA VAL A 357 21.00 33.67 14.96
C VAL A 357 19.53 33.30 14.81
N SER A 358 18.96 33.55 13.64
CA SER A 358 17.66 33.06 13.22
C SER A 358 17.70 31.53 13.08
N GLN A 359 17.10 30.84 14.04
CA GLN A 359 17.09 29.36 14.08
C GLN A 359 16.40 28.77 12.85
N GLU A 360 15.27 29.36 12.43
CA GLU A 360 14.55 28.92 11.23
C GLU A 360 15.42 29.03 9.96
N ALA A 361 16.18 30.13 9.82
CA ALA A 361 17.06 30.32 8.67
C ALA A 361 18.25 29.35 8.70
N ALA A 362 18.84 29.13 9.89
CA ALA A 362 19.94 28.19 10.08
C ALA A 362 19.50 26.74 9.81
N ASP A 363 18.39 26.28 10.39
CA ASP A 363 17.84 24.94 10.18
C ASP A 363 17.47 24.71 8.71
N LEU A 364 16.82 25.68 8.06
CA LEU A 364 16.48 25.60 6.64
C LEU A 364 17.74 25.49 5.78
N PHE A 365 18.78 26.24 6.10
CA PHE A 365 20.02 26.21 5.35
C PHE A 365 20.81 24.91 5.56
N VAL A 366 21.00 24.47 6.81
CA VAL A 366 21.69 23.22 7.15
C VAL A 366 20.96 22.02 6.53
N SER A 367 19.63 22.00 6.61
CA SER A 367 18.82 20.93 5.99
C SER A 367 18.93 20.94 4.46
N ARG A 368 18.99 22.10 3.79
CA ARG A 368 19.22 22.18 2.34
C ARG A 368 20.59 21.64 1.93
N VAL A 369 21.65 21.98 2.69
CA VAL A 369 23.01 21.45 2.45
C VAL A 369 23.04 19.94 2.62
N ALA A 370 22.45 19.43 3.71
CA ALA A 370 22.42 17.99 4.02
C ALA A 370 21.61 17.18 2.99
N ASN A 371 20.50 17.75 2.50
CA ASN A 371 19.56 17.06 1.62
C ASN A 371 19.75 17.36 0.13
N LEU A 372 20.82 18.05 -0.27
CA LEU A 372 21.07 18.37 -1.68
C LEU A 372 21.13 17.08 -2.53
N PRO A 373 20.16 16.84 -3.43
CA PRO A 373 20.15 15.66 -4.26
C PRO A 373 21.04 15.85 -5.49
N ALA A 374 21.74 14.79 -5.87
CA ALA A 374 22.31 14.66 -7.20
C ALA A 374 21.20 14.44 -8.23
N GLU A 375 21.17 15.27 -9.27
CA GLU A 375 20.21 15.17 -10.37
C GLU A 375 20.70 14.17 -11.42
N GLU A 376 21.98 14.28 -11.79
CA GLU A 376 22.59 13.43 -12.81
C GLU A 376 24.02 13.05 -12.41
N ARG A 377 24.42 11.83 -12.73
CA ARG A 377 25.79 11.36 -12.55
C ARG A 377 26.58 11.59 -13.83
N VAL A 378 27.47 12.57 -13.81
CA VAL A 378 28.30 12.95 -14.97
C VAL A 378 29.40 11.91 -15.21
N MET A 379 30.04 11.41 -14.13
CA MET A 379 31.08 10.38 -14.24
C MET A 379 31.02 9.37 -13.09
N LYS A 380 31.31 8.10 -13.42
CA LYS A 380 31.27 6.96 -12.47
C LYS A 380 32.54 6.81 -11.62
N GLN A 381 33.66 7.44 -11.99
CA GLN A 381 34.95 7.26 -11.32
C GLN A 381 35.76 8.57 -11.31
N SER A 382 36.82 8.62 -10.49
CA SER A 382 37.72 9.76 -10.20
C SER A 382 38.10 10.54 -11.46
N ALA A 383 37.29 11.53 -11.80
CA ALA A 383 37.55 12.44 -12.90
C ALA A 383 38.57 13.50 -12.44
N PRO A 384 39.36 14.09 -13.35
CA PRO A 384 40.11 15.30 -13.04
C PRO A 384 39.11 16.36 -12.56
N LEU A 385 39.31 16.90 -11.36
CA LEU A 385 38.39 17.85 -10.72
C LEU A 385 38.46 19.26 -11.36
N ALA A 386 39.55 19.54 -12.08
CA ALA A 386 39.84 20.85 -12.66
C ALA A 386 38.79 21.34 -13.69
N PRO A 387 38.37 20.54 -14.70
CA PRO A 387 37.42 20.99 -15.73
C PRO A 387 36.05 21.37 -15.15
N TYR A 388 35.71 20.82 -13.98
CA TYR A 388 34.44 21.04 -13.30
C TYR A 388 34.49 22.19 -12.30
N GLY A 389 35.61 22.88 -12.15
CA GLY A 389 35.79 23.95 -11.16
C GLY A 389 35.82 23.44 -9.71
N LEU A 390 36.13 22.16 -9.50
CA LEU A 390 36.12 21.54 -8.16
C LEU A 390 37.48 21.62 -7.44
N LEU A 391 38.54 22.08 -8.13
CA LEU A 391 39.81 22.47 -7.50
C LEU A 391 39.73 23.86 -6.85
N ALA A 392 38.91 24.76 -7.40
CA ALA A 392 38.63 26.09 -6.88
C ALA A 392 37.10 26.27 -6.79
N PRO A 393 36.46 25.58 -5.82
CA PRO A 393 35.01 25.48 -5.76
C PRO A 393 34.35 26.85 -5.57
N ALA A 394 33.14 27.00 -6.12
CA ALA A 394 32.29 28.15 -5.87
C ALA A 394 31.81 28.18 -4.41
N ALA A 395 31.53 26.99 -3.84
CA ALA A 395 31.23 26.81 -2.43
C ALA A 395 31.70 25.44 -1.93
N GLU A 396 32.10 25.38 -0.66
CA GLU A 396 32.49 24.20 0.07
C GLU A 396 31.78 24.17 1.43
N PHE A 397 31.23 23.02 1.77
CA PHE A 397 30.53 22.76 3.02
C PHE A 397 31.16 21.56 3.71
N VAL A 398 31.52 21.71 4.98
CA VAL A 398 32.08 20.63 5.80
C VAL A 398 31.22 20.45 7.04
N ALA A 399 30.62 19.28 7.17
CA ALA A 399 29.76 18.90 8.29
C ALA A 399 30.53 18.05 9.30
N THR A 400 30.39 18.41 10.58
CA THR A 400 31.01 17.72 11.72
C THR A 400 29.90 17.16 12.61
N GLY A 401 30.12 15.92 13.07
CA GLY A 401 29.17 15.17 13.89
C GLY A 401 29.38 15.36 15.39
N LYS A 402 28.48 14.77 16.18
CA LYS A 402 28.50 14.81 17.65
C LYS A 402 29.80 14.28 18.27
N ASP A 403 30.54 13.44 17.55
CA ASP A 403 31.85 12.89 17.95
C ASP A 403 33.03 13.83 17.63
N GLY A 404 32.75 15.02 17.08
CA GLY A 404 33.76 16.01 16.68
C GLY A 404 34.47 15.67 15.37
N LYS A 405 34.11 14.58 14.67
CA LYS A 405 34.73 14.21 13.40
C LYS A 405 33.96 14.76 12.21
N THR A 406 34.68 15.03 11.12
CA THR A 406 34.06 15.36 9.83
C THR A 406 33.28 14.15 9.32
N ILE A 407 31.97 14.30 9.23
CA ILE A 407 31.03 13.27 8.78
C ILE A 407 30.59 13.47 7.33
N GLY A 408 30.86 14.64 6.74
CA GLY A 408 30.57 14.90 5.34
C GLY A 408 31.26 16.15 4.80
N LYS A 409 31.57 16.11 3.50
CA LYS A 409 32.03 17.24 2.71
C LYS A 409 31.26 17.31 1.41
N LEU A 410 30.79 18.51 1.07
CA LEU A 410 30.11 18.85 -0.17
C LEU A 410 30.85 20.00 -0.83
N THR A 411 31.10 19.89 -2.13
CA THR A 411 31.73 20.95 -2.93
C THR A 411 30.88 21.24 -4.16
N LEU A 412 30.72 22.53 -4.47
CA LEU A 412 30.03 23.02 -5.64
C LEU A 412 31.05 23.69 -6.57
N GLY A 413 31.07 23.28 -7.83
CA GLY A 413 31.99 23.73 -8.86
C GLY A 413 31.35 24.72 -9.83
N ASN A 414 31.79 24.66 -11.08
CA ASN A 414 31.34 25.54 -12.16
C ASN A 414 29.92 25.19 -12.61
N LYS A 415 29.24 26.20 -13.19
CA LYS A 415 27.94 26.05 -13.85
C LYS A 415 28.10 25.41 -15.23
N ALA A 416 27.23 24.46 -15.54
CA ALA A 416 27.10 23.82 -16.84
C ALA A 416 25.62 23.83 -17.26
N GLY A 417 25.28 24.70 -18.21
CA GLY A 417 23.88 24.94 -18.57
C GLY A 417 23.08 25.49 -17.38
N ASN A 418 21.99 24.80 -17.02
CA ASN A 418 21.14 25.17 -15.88
C ASN A 418 21.53 24.49 -14.55
N LEU A 419 22.59 23.68 -14.53
CA LEU A 419 23.03 22.92 -13.36
C LEU A 419 24.45 23.32 -12.93
N LEU A 420 24.85 22.93 -11.72
CA LEU A 420 26.22 23.05 -11.20
C LEU A 420 26.86 21.68 -11.08
N TYR A 421 28.16 21.59 -11.31
CA TYR A 421 28.90 20.40 -10.90
C TYR A 421 29.06 20.35 -9.38
N ALA A 422 28.99 19.16 -8.80
CA ALA A 422 29.17 18.96 -7.37
C ALA A 422 29.82 17.61 -7.06
N THR A 423 30.49 17.52 -5.91
CA THR A 423 30.94 16.26 -5.33
C THR A 423 30.60 16.18 -3.86
N GLY A 424 30.32 14.96 -3.41
CA GLY A 424 30.01 14.66 -2.02
C GLY A 424 30.90 13.55 -1.50
N GLN A 425 31.22 13.58 -0.21
CA GLN A 425 32.06 12.56 0.42
C GLN A 425 31.43 11.16 0.40
N ARG A 426 30.08 11.04 0.44
CA ARG A 426 29.37 9.75 0.48
C ARG A 426 28.98 9.21 -0.90
N LEU A 427 28.90 10.07 -1.91
CA LEU A 427 28.65 9.68 -3.30
C LEU A 427 29.90 9.89 -4.13
N GLN A 428 30.60 8.80 -4.47
CA GLN A 428 31.81 8.89 -5.29
C GLN A 428 31.48 9.23 -6.75
N GLY A 429 32.08 10.31 -7.24
CA GLY A 429 31.97 10.78 -8.62
C GLY A 429 31.70 12.28 -8.69
N VAL A 430 31.51 12.76 -9.91
CA VAL A 430 31.05 14.13 -10.18
C VAL A 430 29.59 14.07 -10.61
N PHE A 431 28.78 14.90 -9.99
CA PHE A 431 27.33 14.97 -10.21
C PHE A 431 26.95 16.37 -10.67
N GLN A 432 25.76 16.47 -11.26
CA GLN A 432 25.09 17.74 -11.46
C GLN A 432 24.00 17.94 -10.42
N VAL A 433 23.87 19.18 -9.94
CA VAL A 433 22.88 19.60 -8.96
C VAL A 433 22.23 20.90 -9.40
N ARG A 434 21.05 21.18 -8.84
CA ARG A 434 20.41 22.48 -9.07
C ARG A 434 21.21 23.62 -8.45
N PRO A 435 21.22 24.80 -9.09
CA PRO A 435 21.96 25.95 -8.61
C PRO A 435 21.34 26.63 -7.39
N ASP A 436 20.13 26.24 -6.99
CA ASP A 436 19.37 26.84 -5.89
C ASP A 436 20.21 26.99 -4.61
N LEU A 437 20.94 25.93 -4.23
CA LEU A 437 21.78 25.96 -3.03
C LEU A 437 22.86 27.04 -3.11
N LEU A 438 23.51 27.23 -4.27
CA LEU A 438 24.55 28.24 -4.44
C LEU A 438 23.98 29.67 -4.36
N THR A 439 22.76 29.87 -4.88
CA THR A 439 22.09 31.19 -4.85
C THR A 439 21.44 31.52 -3.50
N GLN A 440 21.21 30.51 -2.67
CA GLN A 440 20.50 30.61 -1.39
C GLN A 440 21.42 30.41 -0.18
N ILE A 441 22.74 30.55 -0.36
CA ILE A 441 23.67 30.58 0.76
C ILE A 441 23.44 31.92 1.49
N PRO A 442 22.95 31.91 2.73
CA PRO A 442 22.68 33.14 3.45
C PRO A 442 24.00 33.85 3.75
N SER A 443 24.01 35.18 3.72
CA SER A 443 25.13 35.93 4.30
C SER A 443 25.10 35.82 5.83
N LYS A 444 26.22 36.16 6.49
CA LYS A 444 26.23 36.29 7.96
C LYS A 444 25.11 37.20 8.47
N ALA A 445 24.84 38.30 7.77
CA ALA A 445 23.79 39.25 8.14
C ALA A 445 22.37 38.66 7.98
N ASP A 446 22.15 37.83 6.96
CA ASP A 446 20.86 37.16 6.74
C ASP A 446 20.56 36.10 7.81
N LEU A 447 21.61 35.54 8.42
CA LEU A 447 21.50 34.58 9.51
C LEU A 447 21.17 35.24 10.86
N LEU A 448 21.37 36.55 11.01
CA LEU A 448 21.05 37.24 12.27
C LEU A 448 19.53 37.38 12.42
N ALA A 449 19.04 37.21 13.65
CA ALA A 449 17.65 37.43 13.98
C ALA A 449 17.32 38.91 13.75
N LYS A 450 16.31 39.19 12.91
CA LYS A 450 15.81 40.56 12.75
C LYS A 450 15.30 41.06 14.09
N THR A 451 15.86 42.15 14.58
CA THR A 451 15.37 42.86 15.77
C THR A 451 13.93 43.25 15.47
N GLN A 452 12.95 42.65 16.17
CA GLN A 452 11.61 43.18 16.19
C GLN A 452 11.70 44.55 16.89
N ASP A 453 11.74 45.62 16.10
CA ASP A 453 11.40 46.94 16.61
C ASP A 453 9.97 46.84 17.16
N LYS A 454 9.86 46.75 18.48
CA LYS A 454 8.67 47.20 19.19
C LYS A 454 8.55 48.68 18.89
N ALA A 455 7.82 49.01 17.82
CA ALA A 455 7.26 50.33 17.64
C ALA A 455 6.46 50.65 18.90
N GLY A 456 7.03 51.51 19.75
CA GLY A 456 6.33 52.08 20.88
C GLY A 456 5.13 52.86 20.37
N THR A 457 3.94 52.31 20.59
CA THR A 457 2.72 53.11 20.66
C THR A 457 2.81 53.93 21.94
N SER A 458 3.36 55.13 21.79
CA SER A 458 3.24 56.22 22.78
C SER A 458 1.76 56.54 22.97
N HIS A 459 1.36 56.60 24.24
CA HIS A 459 0.06 57.09 24.71
C HIS A 459 -0.15 58.58 24.39
#